data_AF-A0A7X8QJM8-F1
#
_entry.id   AF-A0A7X8QJM8-F1
#
_cell.length_a   1.000
_cell.length_b   1.000
_cell.length_c   1.000
_cell.angle_alpha   90.00
_cell.angle_beta   90.00
_cell.angle_gamma   90.00
#
_symmetry.space_group_name_H-M   'P 1'
#
loop_
_entity.id
_entity.type
_entity.pdbx_description
1 polymer ?
#
loop_
_entity_poly.entity_id
_entity_poly.type
_entity_poly.pdbx_seq_one_letter_code
_entity_poly.pdbx_strand_id
1 'polypeptide(L)' 'GAEGVFVGSGIFRSGDPVKRAKAIVKAVANYENYDLLTEVSTNLGEAMVGLNPEEAARLREDRSDI' A
#
# COMPACT_ATOMS: atom_id res chain seq x y z
N GLY A 1 8.74 14.37 5.10
CA GLY A 1 8.73 13.89 6.49
C GLY A 1 7.32 13.92 7.02
N ALA A 2 6.47 12.99 6.58
CA ALA A 2 5.16 12.80 7.20
C ALA A 2 5.34 12.14 8.58
N GLU A 3 4.48 12.45 9.54
CA GLU A 3 4.52 11.89 10.90
C GLU A 3 3.96 10.46 10.99
N GLY A 4 3.24 10.03 9.95
CA GLY A 4 2.66 8.69 9.86
C GLY A 4 2.03 8.43 8.50
N VAL A 5 1.52 7.21 8.33
CA VAL A 5 0.85 6.76 7.09
C VAL A 5 -0.47 6.07 7.39
N PHE A 6 -1.46 6.30 6.55
CA PHE A 6 -2.74 5.59 6.58
C PHE A 6 -2.78 4.53 5.49
N VAL A 7 -3.22 3.33 5.85
CA VAL A 7 -3.28 2.18 4.96
C VAL A 7 -4.58 1.42 5.16
N GLY A 8 -5.26 1.11 4.05
CA GLY A 8 -6.50 0.36 4.03
C GLY A 8 -6.43 -0.77 3.02
N SER A 9 -6.92 -0.51 1.82
CA SER A 9 -7.03 -1.51 0.75
C SER A 9 -5.68 -2.14 0.38
N GLY A 10 -4.58 -1.40 0.48
CA GLY A 10 -3.22 -1.91 0.26
C GLY A 10 -2.81 -3.06 1.18
N ILE A 11 -3.44 -3.22 2.35
CA ILE A 11 -3.26 -4.37 3.25
C ILE A 11 -4.35 -5.42 2.96
N PHE A 12 -5.62 -5.03 3.10
CA PHE A 12 -6.73 -5.99 3.15
C PHE A 12 -7.10 -6.61 1.80
N ARG A 13 -6.66 -6.02 0.68
CA ARG A 13 -6.83 -6.57 -0.67
C ARG A 13 -5.53 -7.12 -1.26
N SER A 14 -4.57 -7.45 -0.40
CA SER A 14 -3.31 -8.10 -0.79
C SER A 14 -3.40 -9.62 -0.63
N GLY A 15 -2.44 -10.35 -1.22
CA GLY A 15 -2.37 -11.81 -1.14
C GLY A 15 -2.04 -12.36 0.26
N ASP A 16 -1.36 -11.59 1.10
CA ASP A 16 -1.12 -11.91 2.52
C ASP A 16 -1.26 -10.64 3.40
N PRO A 17 -2.49 -10.33 3.84
CA PRO A 17 -2.75 -9.12 4.62
C PRO A 17 -1.97 -9.06 5.94
N VAL A 18 -1.81 -10.19 6.64
CA VAL A 18 -1.15 -10.23 7.95
C VAL A 18 0.33 -9.93 7.82
N LYS A 19 1.01 -10.57 6.86
CA LYS A 19 2.42 -10.34 6.60
C LYS A 19 2.68 -8.92 6.11
N ARG A 20 1.84 -8.42 5.19
CA ARG A 20 1.94 -7.07 4.66
C ARG A 20 1.72 -6.01 5.73
N ALA A 21 0.73 -6.18 6.62
CA ALA A 21 0.51 -5.28 7.75
C ALA A 21 1.73 -5.18 8.65
N LYS A 22 2.32 -6.32 9.04
CA LYS A 22 3.54 -6.38 9.85
C LYS A 22 4.72 -5.69 9.16
N ALA A 23 4.88 -5.89 7.86
CA ALA A 23 5.93 -5.27 7.07
C ALA A 23 5.80 -3.74 7.02
N ILE A 24 4.59 -3.22 6.77
CA ILE A 24 4.34 -1.77 6.73
C ILE A 24 4.62 -1.12 8.09
N VAL A 25 4.15 -1.72 9.20
CA VAL A 25 4.42 -1.20 10.55
C VAL A 25 5.92 -1.17 10.84
N LYS A 26 6.65 -2.24 10.52
CA LYS A 26 8.11 -2.30 10.68
C LYS A 26 8.83 -1.26 9.81
N ALA A 27 8.40 -1.09 8.56
CA ALA A 27 9.00 -0.16 7.63
C ALA A 27 8.83 1.30 8.09
N VAL A 28 7.64 1.69 8.53
CA VAL A 28 7.36 3.05 9.02
C VAL A 28 8.16 3.35 10.29
N ALA A 29 8.25 2.39 11.22
CA ALA A 29 9.02 2.56 12.44
C ALA A 29 10.54 2.63 12.22
N ASN A 30 11.04 2.16 11.08
CA ASN A 30 12.47 2.04 10.79
C ASN A 30 12.80 2.58 9.38
N TYR A 31 12.18 3.68 8.98
CA TYR A 31 12.21 4.16 7.58
C TYR A 31 13.61 4.54 7.07
N GLU A 32 14.60 4.70 7.96
CA GLU A 32 16.00 5.01 7.61
C GLU A 32 16.90 3.76 7.54
N ASN A 33 16.40 2.59 7.92
CA ASN A 33 17.16 1.33 7.89
C ASN A 33 16.91 0.59 6.57
N TYR A 34 17.74 0.86 5.57
CA TYR A 34 17.59 0.31 4.21
C TYR A 34 17.70 -1.22 4.13
N ASP A 35 18.52 -1.82 4.99
CA ASP A 35 18.67 -3.29 5.03
C ASP A 35 17.37 -3.94 5.54
N LEU A 36 16.80 -3.39 6.62
CA LEU A 36 15.51 -3.85 7.14
C LEU A 36 14.39 -3.62 6.13
N LEU A 37 14.36 -2.46 5.46
CA LEU A 37 13.37 -2.17 4.42
C LEU A 37 13.42 -3.19 3.29
N THR A 38 14.63 -3.59 2.88
CA THR A 38 14.83 -4.62 1.86
C THR A 38 14.26 -5.95 2.34
N GLU A 39 14.61 -6.37 3.57
CA GLU A 39 14.12 -7.63 4.16
C GLU A 39 12.59 -7.68 4.24
N VAL A 40 11.97 -6.67 4.86
CA VAL A 40 10.52 -6.66 5.10
C VAL A 40 9.70 -6.48 3.83
N SER A 41 10.32 -6.02 2.74
CA SER A 41 9.65 -5.88 1.43
C SER A 41 9.59 -7.20 0.65
N THR A 42 10.26 -8.26 1.11
CA THR A 42 10.31 -9.54 0.40
C THR A 42 9.12 -10.46 0.70
N ASN A 43 8.72 -11.26 -0.30
CA ASN A 43 7.76 -12.35 -0.17
C ASN A 43 6.42 -11.93 0.49
N LEU A 44 5.93 -10.71 0.22
CA LEU A 44 4.71 -10.16 0.82
C LEU A 44 3.40 -10.65 0.16
N GLY A 45 3.50 -11.56 -0.82
CA GLY A 45 2.40 -11.94 -1.69
C GLY A 45 1.98 -10.80 -2.62
N GLU A 46 0.99 -11.07 -3.46
CA GLU A 46 0.49 -10.12 -4.46
C GLU A 46 0.02 -8.81 -3.82
N ALA A 47 0.40 -7.69 -4.45
CA ALA A 47 -0.11 -6.38 -4.07
C ALA A 47 -1.54 -6.18 -4.57
N MET A 48 -2.28 -5.28 -3.94
CA MET A 48 -3.54 -4.80 -4.51
C MET A 48 -3.27 -4.17 -5.87
N VAL A 49 -4.10 -4.50 -6.87
CA VAL A 49 -4.11 -3.79 -8.15
C VAL A 49 -4.63 -2.38 -7.94
N GLY A 50 -3.79 -1.39 -8.21
CA GLY A 50 -4.16 0.02 -8.22
C GLY A 50 -4.73 0.44 -9.57
N LEU A 51 -5.42 1.58 -9.57
CA LEU A 51 -5.81 2.27 -10.80
C LEU A 51 -4.72 3.27 -11.15
N ASN A 52 -4.42 3.43 -12.43
CA ASN A 52 -3.62 4.55 -12.88
C ASN A 52 -4.42 5.86 -12.79
N PRO A 53 -3.77 7.05 -12.84
CA PRO A 53 -4.44 8.33 -12.67
C PRO A 53 -5.58 8.58 -13.68
N GLU A 54 -5.44 8.12 -14.92
CA GLU A 54 -6.43 8.32 -15.99
C GLU A 54 -7.68 7.45 -15.77
N GLU A 55 -7.48 6.16 -15.42
CA GLU A 55 -8.55 5.23 -15.05
C GLU A 55 -9.33 5.76 -13.83
N ALA A 56 -8.61 6.25 -12.82
CA ALA A 56 -9.21 6.82 -11.63
C ALA A 56 -10.00 8.11 -11.93
N ALA A 57 -9.54 8.93 -12.89
CA ALA A 57 -10.25 10.14 -13.31
C ALA A 57 -11.56 9.81 -14.03
N ARG A 58 -11.52 8.88 -14.99
CA ARG A 58 -12.72 8.42 -15.73
C ARG A 58 -13.79 7.88 -14.79
N LEU A 59 -13.41 7.00 -13.86
CA LEU A 59 -14.34 6.44 -12.87
C LEU A 59 -14.94 7.49 -11.92
N ARG A 60 -14.31 8.65 -11.74
CA ARG A 60 -14.86 9.75 -10.93
C ARG A 60 -15.84 10.59 -11.74
N GLU A 61 -15.53 10.85 -13.01
CA GLU A 61 -16.41 11.54 -13.96
C GLU A 61 -17.70 10.75 -14.18
N ASP A 62 -17.57 9.44 -14.49
CA ASP A 62 -18.71 8.53 -14.66
C ASP A 62 -19.63 8.45 -13.42
N ARG A 63 -19.09 8.75 -12.24
CA ARG A 63 -19.83 8.74 -10.96
C ARG A 63 -20.34 10.11 -10.52
N SER A 64 -19.89 11.20 -11.13
CA SER A 64 -20.45 12.54 -10.89
C SER A 64 -21.71 12.80 -11.71
N ASP A 65 -21.93 11.99 -12.75
CA ASP A 65 -23.08 12.08 -13.65
C ASP A 65 -24.32 11.32 -13.14
N ILE A 66 -24.27 10.79 -11.90
CA ILE A 66 -25.37 10.11 -11.18
C ILE A 66 -25.69 10.90 -9.91
#